data_AF-A0A7S0QBQ3-F1
#
_entry.id   AF-A0A7S0QBQ3-F1
#
_cell.length_a   1.000
_cell.length_b   1.000
_cell.length_c   1.000
_cell.angle_alpha   90.00
_cell.angle_beta   90.00
_cell.angle_gamma   90.00
#
_symmetry.space_group_name_H-M   'P 1'
#
loop_
_entity.id
_entity.type
_entity.pdbx_description
1 polymer ?
#
loop_
_entity_poly.entity_id
_entity_poly.type
_entity_poly.pdbx_seq_one_letter_code
_entity_poly.pdbx_strand_id
1 'polypeptide(L)'
;PRAARRAPHASAVVAVGAADGSLHVFGAPDGRRLAQLQLPGPLFSSAVLVESRLLIGCRDDHLYCLQLFVAAEKDQAEGRAHDRPSDQERRLAALRRLLQR
;
A
#
# COMPACT_ATOMS: atom_id res chain seq x y z
N PRO A 1 -33.29 11.71 20.70
CA PRO A 1 -32.90 11.26 19.34
C PRO A 1 -31.94 12.26 18.67
N ARG A 2 -30.62 12.05 18.80
CA ARG A 2 -29.60 12.73 17.99
C ARG A 2 -28.86 11.62 17.24
N ALA A 3 -29.15 11.50 15.95
CA ALA A 3 -28.41 10.60 15.07
C ALA A 3 -26.94 11.07 15.07
N ALA A 4 -26.09 10.32 15.79
CA ALA A 4 -24.65 10.46 15.68
C ALA A 4 -24.29 10.17 14.22
N ARG A 5 -24.01 11.23 13.46
CA ARG A 5 -23.32 11.13 12.17
C ARG A 5 -22.02 10.38 12.46
N ARG A 6 -22.00 9.07 12.21
CA ARG A 6 -20.78 8.27 12.23
C ARG A 6 -19.83 8.96 11.25
N ALA A 7 -18.71 9.46 11.76
CA ALA A 7 -17.58 9.79 10.91
C ALA A 7 -17.32 8.58 10.00
N PRO A 8 -16.86 8.78 8.75
CA PRO A 8 -16.41 7.64 7.94
C PRO A 8 -15.42 6.88 8.83
N HIS A 9 -15.77 5.65 9.19
CA HIS A 9 -14.94 4.83 10.07
C HIS A 9 -13.55 4.87 9.46
N ALA A 10 -12.56 5.40 10.20
CA ALA A 10 -11.18 5.31 9.78
C ALA A 10 -10.91 3.81 9.66
N SER A 11 -10.95 3.29 8.44
CA SER A 11 -10.83 1.87 8.19
C SER A 11 -9.43 1.51 8.66
N ALA A 12 -9.35 0.84 9.81
CA ALA A 12 -8.07 0.40 10.33
C ALA A 12 -7.43 -0.51 9.28
N VAL A 13 -6.12 -0.37 9.10
CA VAL A 13 -5.34 -1.13 8.13
C VAL A 13 -4.24 -1.88 8.85
N VAL A 14 -3.93 -3.06 8.35
CA VAL A 14 -2.84 -3.90 8.85
C VAL A 14 -1.82 -4.05 7.72
N ALA A 15 -0.58 -3.66 7.99
CA ALA A 15 0.52 -3.84 7.05
C ALA A 15 1.48 -4.91 7.58
N VAL A 16 1.84 -5.86 6.73
CA VAL A 16 2.70 -7.00 7.06
C VAL A 16 3.84 -7.05 6.05
N GLY A 17 5.05 -6.79 6.52
CA GLY A 17 6.27 -7.03 5.76
C GLY A 17 6.76 -8.45 6.00
N ALA A 18 7.27 -9.10 4.97
CA ALA A 18 7.83 -10.44 5.02
C ALA A 18 9.31 -10.46 4.61
N ALA A 19 10.01 -11.50 5.08
CA ALA A 19 11.44 -11.71 4.84
C ALA A 19 11.79 -11.94 3.35
N ASP A 20 10.80 -12.23 2.51
CA ASP A 20 10.94 -12.35 1.05
C ASP A 20 10.86 -10.98 0.33
N GLY A 21 10.69 -9.89 1.09
CA GLY A 21 10.54 -8.54 0.54
C GLY A 21 9.11 -8.16 0.18
N SER A 22 8.14 -9.05 0.43
CA SER A 22 6.74 -8.77 0.15
C SER A 22 6.09 -7.96 1.28
N LEU A 23 5.41 -6.89 0.91
CA LEU A 23 4.60 -6.06 1.79
C LEU A 23 3.13 -6.24 1.44
N HIS A 24 2.35 -6.72 2.40
CA HIS A 24 0.92 -6.93 2.25
C HIS A 24 0.15 -5.95 3.11
N VAL A 25 -0.90 -5.35 2.55
CA VAL A 25 -1.77 -4.42 3.27
C VAL A 25 -3.18 -4.97 3.25
N PHE A 26 -3.79 -5.04 4.43
CA PHE A 26 -5.12 -5.58 4.65
C PHE A 26 -6.02 -4.55 5.33
N GLY A 27 -7.31 -4.60 5.03
CA GLY A 27 -8.32 -3.92 5.84
C GLY A 27 -8.53 -4.70 7.13
N ALA A 28 -8.38 -4.05 8.28
CA ALA A 28 -8.65 -4.65 9.58
C ALA A 28 -10.10 -5.15 9.76
N PRO A 29 -11.16 -4.48 9.26
CA PRO A 29 -12.53 -4.95 9.53
C PRO A 29 -12.85 -6.30 8.88
N ASP A 30 -12.39 -6.53 7.65
CA ASP A 30 -12.79 -7.71 6.85
C ASP A 30 -11.62 -8.65 6.56
N GLY A 31 -10.39 -8.29 6.95
CA GLY A 31 -9.17 -9.00 6.58
C GLY A 31 -8.86 -8.97 5.07
N ARG A 32 -9.65 -8.24 4.27
CA ARG A 32 -9.50 -8.19 2.82
C ARG A 32 -8.17 -7.54 2.45
N ARG A 33 -7.42 -8.18 1.56
CA ARG A 33 -6.18 -7.62 1.03
C ARG A 33 -6.49 -6.40 0.17
N LEU A 34 -5.95 -5.25 0.57
CA LEU A 34 -6.10 -3.96 -0.11
C LEU A 34 -4.98 -3.73 -1.13
N ALA A 35 -3.75 -4.11 -0.77
CA ALA A 35 -2.59 -3.94 -1.63
C ALA A 35 -1.51 -4.98 -1.36
N GLN A 36 -0.66 -5.20 -2.36
CA GLN A 36 0.57 -5.97 -2.25
C GLN A 36 1.67 -5.23 -3.02
N LEU A 37 2.85 -5.13 -2.42
CA LEU A 37 4.03 -4.54 -3.01
C LEU A 37 5.22 -5.47 -2.83
N GLN A 38 6.06 -5.58 -3.85
CA GLN A 38 7.33 -6.28 -3.76
C GLN A 38 8.46 -5.25 -3.68
N LEU A 39 9.17 -5.27 -2.56
CA LEU A 39 10.39 -4.48 -2.36
C LEU A 39 11.62 -5.33 -2.77
N PRO A 40 12.73 -4.68 -3.18
CA PRO A 40 13.87 -5.37 -3.77
C PRO A 40 14.73 -6.13 -2.74
N GLY A 41 14.43 -5.99 -1.45
CA GLY A 41 15.09 -6.72 -0.38
C GLY A 41 14.14 -7.16 0.74
N PRO A 42 14.61 -8.02 1.65
CA PRO A 42 13.84 -8.48 2.80
C PRO A 42 13.31 -7.36 3.70
N LEU A 43 12.09 -7.55 4.22
CA LEU A 43 11.46 -6.65 5.19
C LEU A 43 11.46 -7.32 6.57
N PHE A 44 12.42 -6.93 7.41
CA PHE A 44 12.54 -7.43 8.79
C PHE A 44 12.14 -6.38 9.85
N SER A 45 11.95 -5.14 9.43
CA SER A 45 11.59 -4.04 10.31
C SER A 45 10.08 -3.96 10.51
N SER A 46 9.66 -3.57 11.71
CA SER A 46 8.26 -3.21 11.99
C SER A 46 7.85 -1.99 11.15
N ALA A 47 6.72 -2.11 10.45
CA ALA A 47 6.17 -0.98 9.69
C ALA A 47 5.44 0.00 10.63
N VAL A 48 5.60 1.29 10.39
CA VAL A 48 4.93 2.35 11.18
C VAL A 48 3.99 3.13 10.27
N LEU A 49 2.72 3.20 10.66
CA LEU A 49 1.73 4.02 9.98
C LEU A 49 1.59 5.37 10.71
N VAL A 50 1.91 6.45 10.02
CA VAL A 50 1.71 7.82 10.51
C VAL A 50 0.80 8.54 9.53
N GLU A 51 -0.36 8.98 10.01
CA GLU A 51 -1.44 9.59 9.22
C GLU A 51 -1.93 8.70 8.06
N SER A 52 -1.31 8.80 6.89
CA SER A 52 -1.60 8.00 5.70
C SER A 52 -0.32 7.55 4.99
N ARG A 53 0.80 7.52 5.72
CA ARG A 53 2.11 7.13 5.23
C ARG A 53 2.60 5.94 6.04
N LEU A 54 2.87 4.85 5.34
CA LEU A 54 3.49 3.66 5.88
C LEU A 54 5.00 3.74 5.67
N LEU A 55 5.75 3.74 6.76
CA LEU A 55 7.20 3.70 6.77
C LEU A 55 7.65 2.27 7.03
N ILE A 56 8.54 1.75 6.19
CA ILE A 56 9.13 0.43 6.37
C ILE A 56 10.59 0.41 5.92
N GLY A 57 11.45 -0.14 6.78
CA GLY A 57 12.85 -0.39 6.46
C GLY A 57 13.00 -1.66 5.63
N CYS A 58 13.82 -1.59 4.61
CA CYS A 58 14.16 -2.72 3.75
C CYS A 58 15.66 -2.96 3.81
N ARG A 59 16.08 -4.22 3.70
CA ARG A 59 17.50 -4.63 3.78
C ARG A 59 18.30 -4.32 2.50
N ASP A 60 17.73 -3.51 1.62
CA ASP A 60 18.41 -2.90 0.48
C ASP A 60 19.06 -1.56 0.85
N ASP A 61 19.25 -1.29 2.14
CA ASP A 61 19.77 -0.05 2.72
C ASP A 61 18.86 1.19 2.53
N HIS A 62 17.58 0.97 2.21
CA HIS A 62 16.60 2.06 2.02
C HIS A 62 15.43 2.01 3.01
N LEU A 63 14.92 3.21 3.33
CA LEU A 63 13.65 3.41 4.02
C LEU A 63 12.57 3.78 3.00
N TYR A 64 11.51 2.99 2.95
CA TYR A 64 10.39 3.22 2.05
C TYR A 64 9.27 3.98 2.77
N CYS A 65 8.76 5.02 2.11
CA CYS A 65 7.59 5.78 2.55
C CYS A 65 6.48 5.61 1.52
N LEU A 66 5.45 4.85 1.89
CA LEU A 66 4.35 4.48 1.02
C LEU A 66 3.10 5.24 1.44
N GLN A 67 2.51 5.99 0.52
CA GLN A 67 1.26 6.66 0.78
C GLN A 67 0.08 5.71 0.51
N LEU A 68 -0.75 5.51 1.53
CA LEU A 68 -1.97 4.71 1.42
C LEU A 68 -3.11 5.61 0.96
N PHE A 69 -3.71 5.27 -0.18
CA PHE A 69 -4.91 5.94 -0.67
C PHE A 69 -6.10 4.99 -0.53
N VAL A 70 -7.18 5.46 0.10
CA VAL A 70 -8.46 4.77 0.01
C VAL A 70 -8.99 5.01 -1.39
N ALA A 71 -8.88 4.01 -2.26
CA ALA A 71 -9.60 4.04 -3.52
C ALA A 71 -11.10 3.98 -3.19
N ALA A 72 -11.82 5.07 -3.40
CA ALA A 72 -13.27 4.99 -3.49
C ALA A 72 -13.59 3.95 -4.56
N GLU A 73 -14.42 2.95 -4.23
CA GLU A 73 -14.81 1.90 -5.17
C GLU A 73 -15.20 2.53 -6.51
N LYS A 74 -14.43 2.24 -7.55
CA LYS A 74 -14.93 2.36 -8.91
C LYS A 74 -15.61 1.05 -9.19
N ASP A 75 -16.94 1.09 -9.20
CA ASP A 75 -17.82 0.05 -9.75
C ASP A 75 -17.19 -0.47 -11.05
N GLN A 76 -16.68 -1.71 -11.02
CA GLN A 76 -16.09 -2.34 -12.19
C GLN A 76 -17.19 -2.97 -13.02
N ALA A 77 -17.75 -2.18 -13.94
CA ALA A 77 -18.34 -2.71 -15.16
C ALA A 77 -17.25 -2.82 -16.24
N GLU A 78 -16.94 -4.06 -16.58
CA GLU A 78 -16.50 -4.55 -17.89
C GLU A 78 -15.19 -4.03 -18.52
N GLY A 79 -14.28 -4.97 -18.72
CA GLY A 79 -13.93 -5.33 -20.09
C GLY A 79 -12.58 -4.85 -20.62
N ARG A 80 -11.82 -5.86 -21.06
CA ARG A 80 -10.75 -5.83 -22.08
C ARG A 80 -9.35 -5.40 -21.63
N ALA A 81 -8.53 -6.45 -21.53
CA ALA A 81 -7.12 -6.52 -21.92
C ALA A 81 -6.60 -5.30 -22.71
N HIS A 82 -5.73 -4.52 -22.07
CA HIS A 82 -4.69 -3.80 -22.79
C HIS A 82 -3.45 -3.73 -21.90
N ASP A 83 -2.35 -4.24 -22.46
CA ASP A 83 -1.00 -4.33 -21.93
C ASP A 83 -0.44 -2.92 -21.63
N ARG A 84 -0.93 -2.31 -20.55
CA ARG A 84 -0.39 -1.08 -19.98
C ARG A 84 0.32 -1.46 -18.68
N PRO A 85 1.61 -1.13 -18.51
CA PRO A 85 2.27 -1.35 -17.23
C PRO A 85 1.43 -0.64 -16.17
N SER A 86 1.06 -1.41 -15.14
CA SER A 86 0.18 -0.96 -14.08
C SER A 86 0.71 0.36 -13.52
N ASP A 87 -0.16 1.30 -13.15
CA ASP A 87 0.27 2.60 -12.58
C ASP A 87 1.22 2.41 -11.39
N GLN A 88 1.14 1.24 -10.73
CA GLN A 88 2.06 0.77 -9.71
C GLN A 88 3.50 0.55 -10.24
N GLU A 89 3.68 -0.14 -11.36
CA GLU A 89 5.00 -0.35 -12.00
C GLU A 89 5.61 0.95 -12.52
N ARG A 90 4.78 1.84 -13.09
CA ARG A 90 5.24 3.16 -13.55
C ARG A 90 5.75 4.02 -12.40
N ARG A 91 5.06 4.01 -11.26
CA ARG A 91 5.50 4.68 -10.03
C ARG A 91 6.75 4.04 -9.43
N LEU A 92 6.86 2.72 -9.47
CA LEU A 92 8.05 1.99 -9.01
C LEU A 92 9.27 2.32 -9.87
N ALA A 93 9.09 2.38 -11.20
CA ALA A 93 10.15 2.76 -12.13
C ALA A 93 10.60 4.22 -11.94
N ALA A 94 9.66 5.13 -11.65
CA ALA A 94 9.99 6.52 -11.35
C ALA A 94 10.77 6.66 -10.02
N LEU A 95 10.36 5.94 -8.97
CA LEU A 95 11.09 5.89 -7.70
C LEU A 95 12.50 5.32 -7.87
N ARG A 96 12.66 4.24 -8.63
CA ARG A 96 13.98 3.65 -8.94
C ARG A 96 14.92 4.63 -9.63
N ARG A 97 14.41 5.50 -10.51
CA ARG A 97 15.23 6.55 -11.17
C ARG A 97 15.65 7.66 -10.22
N LEU A 98 14.85 7.96 -9.20
CA LEU A 98 15.14 9.00 -8.20
C LEU A 98 16.19 8.54 -7.18
N LEU A 99 16.26 7.24 -6.87
CA LEU A 99 17.20 6.66 -5.91
C LEU A 99 18.59 6.33 -6.50
N GLN A 100 18.77 6.44 -7.83
CA GLN A 100 20.04 6.20 -8.52
C GLN A 100 20.82 7.49 -8.83
N ARG A 101 20.55 8.58 -8.10
CA ARG A 101 21.32 9.83 -8.11
C ARG A 101 21.85 10.12 -6.73
#